data_AF-A0A402D5A6-F1
#
_entry.id   AF-A0A402D5A6-F1
#
_cell.length_a   1.000
_cell.length_b   1.000
_cell.length_c   1.000
_cell.angle_alpha   90.00
_cell.angle_beta   90.00
_cell.angle_gamma   90.00
#
_symmetry.space_group_name_H-M   'P 1'
#
loop_
_entity.id
_entity.type
_entity.pdbx_description
1 polymer ?
#
loop_
_entity_poly.entity_id
_entity_poly.type
_entity_poly.pdbx_seq_one_letter_code
_entity_poly.pdbx_strand_id
1 'polypeptide(L)'
;MPSYLERYQSGEREQVWSELTALGAAVRTEPLFSDAMAVARETMARARQNIELIIPRLETIGYHLESQTDGDEYFLSGYSNPITPAPATIAAHLDAVEEIIGKFPLSLRAWYETVGNVNLIGAHPNWDIDYLDPLFVVSLEHGCGLSMFDEWRDGVVDKNPPFLYLISPDCYGKAHQSGNPYSVSLPCLAADAPLDGELHETTFVNYLRICFQWGGFPGLDPRIDGVGSNQHIAYLTEGLLPL
;
A
#
# COMPACT_ATOMS: atom_id res chain seq x y z
N MET A 1 13.11 15.13 -25.14
CA MET A 1 12.66 15.51 -23.79
C MET A 1 13.01 14.35 -22.87
N PRO A 2 13.41 14.58 -21.61
CA PRO A 2 13.71 13.50 -20.70
C PRO A 2 12.46 12.64 -20.47
N SER A 3 12.66 11.34 -20.25
CA SER A 3 11.58 10.40 -19.93
C SER A 3 10.97 10.70 -18.55
N TYR A 4 9.79 10.16 -18.25
CA TYR A 4 9.21 10.25 -16.91
C TYR A 4 10.11 9.62 -15.85
N LEU A 5 10.74 8.47 -16.16
CA LEU A 5 11.71 7.86 -15.26
C LEU A 5 12.91 8.75 -14.98
N GLU A 6 13.50 9.35 -16.02
CA GLU A 6 14.66 10.26 -15.85
C GLU A 6 14.29 11.45 -14.96
N ARG A 7 13.12 12.05 -15.18
CA ARG A 7 12.59 13.15 -14.36
C ARG A 7 12.35 12.72 -12.91
N TYR A 8 11.73 11.55 -12.71
CA TYR A 8 11.47 10.97 -11.39
C TYR A 8 12.77 10.78 -10.61
N GLN A 9 13.78 10.18 -11.24
CA GLN A 9 15.10 9.96 -10.65
C GLN A 9 15.82 11.27 -10.34
N SER A 10 15.62 12.31 -11.16
CA SER A 10 16.19 13.65 -10.95
C SER A 10 15.50 14.46 -9.84
N GLY A 11 14.35 14.00 -9.32
CA GLY A 11 13.70 14.59 -8.16
C GLY A 11 12.28 15.11 -8.38
N GLU A 12 11.78 15.10 -9.62
CA GLU A 12 10.41 15.57 -9.98
C GLU A 12 9.32 14.55 -9.62
N ARG A 13 9.43 13.89 -8.46
CA ARG A 13 8.64 12.68 -8.12
C ARG A 13 7.14 12.92 -8.05
N GLU A 14 6.72 13.92 -7.27
CA GLU A 14 5.32 14.31 -7.13
C GLU A 14 4.74 14.80 -8.47
N GLN A 15 5.50 15.62 -9.20
CA GLN A 15 5.08 16.14 -10.50
C GLN A 15 4.91 15.01 -11.53
N VAL A 16 5.86 14.09 -11.62
CA VAL A 16 5.78 12.93 -12.52
C VAL A 16 4.55 12.09 -12.20
N TRP A 17 4.30 11.77 -10.92
CA TRP A 17 3.11 11.01 -10.54
C TRP A 17 1.81 11.77 -10.83
N SER A 18 1.77 13.08 -10.57
CA SER A 18 0.61 13.91 -10.92
C SER A 18 0.31 13.88 -12.42
N GLU A 19 1.34 13.99 -13.26
CA GLU A 19 1.21 13.93 -14.72
C GLU A 19 0.76 12.55 -15.19
N LEU A 20 1.38 11.47 -14.69
CA LEU A 20 1.02 10.09 -15.05
C LEU A 20 -0.42 9.73 -14.63
N THR A 21 -0.87 10.18 -13.46
CA THR A 21 -2.25 9.97 -13.01
C THR A 21 -3.24 10.77 -13.87
N ALA A 22 -2.90 12.01 -14.26
CA ALA A 22 -3.74 12.83 -15.12
C ALA A 22 -3.94 12.25 -16.54
N LEU A 23 -3.03 11.41 -17.02
CA LEU A 23 -3.20 10.68 -18.30
C LEU A 23 -4.33 9.64 -18.24
N GLY A 24 -4.76 9.21 -17.05
CA GLY A 24 -5.79 8.18 -16.89
C GLY A 24 -5.45 6.92 -17.70
N ALA A 25 -6.42 6.40 -18.44
CA ALA A 25 -6.23 5.19 -19.25
C ALA A 25 -5.17 5.34 -20.37
N ALA A 26 -4.85 6.57 -20.80
CA ALA A 26 -3.87 6.80 -21.87
C ALA A 26 -2.46 6.33 -21.48
N VAL A 27 -2.17 6.22 -20.17
CA VAL A 27 -0.90 5.69 -19.66
C VAL A 27 -0.64 4.24 -20.10
N ARG A 28 -1.66 3.51 -20.57
CA ARG A 28 -1.54 2.12 -21.02
C ARG A 28 -1.14 1.93 -22.48
N THR A 29 -0.86 3.01 -23.20
CA THR A 29 -0.47 2.96 -24.61
C THR A 29 1.03 3.25 -24.76
N GLU A 30 1.73 2.49 -25.58
CA GLU A 30 3.15 2.75 -25.86
C GLU A 30 3.33 4.05 -26.67
N PRO A 31 4.42 4.81 -26.44
CA PRO A 31 5.55 4.49 -25.56
C PRO A 31 5.36 4.87 -24.08
N LEU A 32 4.20 5.42 -23.69
CA LEU A 32 3.98 5.90 -22.31
C LEU A 32 3.93 4.77 -21.29
N PHE A 33 3.37 3.62 -21.67
CA PHE A 33 3.19 2.48 -20.77
C PHE A 33 4.51 1.98 -20.18
N SER A 34 5.51 1.73 -21.03
CA SER A 34 6.80 1.22 -20.58
C SER A 34 7.52 2.17 -19.64
N ASP A 35 7.51 3.48 -19.93
CA ASP A 35 8.14 4.51 -19.10
C ASP A 35 7.38 4.73 -17.77
N ALA A 36 6.04 4.76 -17.81
CA ALA A 36 5.21 4.87 -16.60
C ALA A 36 5.33 3.64 -15.68
N MET A 37 5.40 2.44 -16.24
CA MET A 37 5.64 1.22 -15.47
C MET A 37 7.04 1.23 -14.84
N ALA A 38 8.04 1.80 -15.52
CA ALA A 38 9.37 1.96 -14.96
C ALA A 38 9.37 2.92 -13.76
N VAL A 39 8.62 4.03 -13.83
CA VAL A 39 8.40 4.94 -12.69
C VAL A 39 7.72 4.20 -11.52
N ALA A 40 6.67 3.42 -11.81
CA ALA A 40 5.97 2.65 -10.78
C ALA A 40 6.92 1.67 -10.08
N ARG A 41 7.73 0.91 -10.83
CA ARG A 41 8.71 -0.02 -10.28
C ARG A 41 9.81 0.66 -9.47
N GLU A 42 10.36 1.77 -9.95
CA GLU A 42 11.35 2.56 -9.21
C GLU A 42 10.76 3.09 -7.89
N THR A 43 9.51 3.56 -7.92
CA THR A 43 8.79 4.03 -6.72
C THR A 43 8.64 2.90 -5.69
N MET A 44 8.22 1.71 -6.14
CA MET A 44 8.02 0.56 -5.24
C MET A 44 9.34 -0.05 -4.75
N ALA A 45 10.41 0.04 -5.53
CA ALA A 45 11.75 -0.35 -5.09
C ALA A 45 12.23 0.54 -3.94
N ARG A 46 11.98 1.86 -4.02
CA ARG A 46 12.26 2.81 -2.92
C ARG A 46 11.39 2.54 -1.70
N ALA A 47 10.09 2.29 -1.90
CA ALA A 47 9.17 1.96 -0.82
C ALA A 47 9.63 0.71 -0.06
N ARG A 48 10.03 -0.34 -0.79
CA ARG A 48 10.59 -1.56 -0.19
C ARG A 48 11.83 -1.29 0.65
N GLN A 49 12.79 -0.52 0.13
CA GLN A 49 14.00 -0.15 0.88
C GLN A 49 13.66 0.63 2.15
N ASN A 50 12.67 1.53 2.09
CA ASN A 50 12.20 2.25 3.26
C ASN A 50 11.60 1.32 4.31
N ILE A 51 10.76 0.36 3.89
CA ILE A 51 10.16 -0.64 4.80
C ILE A 51 11.25 -1.50 5.44
N GLU A 52 12.19 -2.02 4.64
CA GLU A 52 13.32 -2.83 5.11
C GLU A 52 14.22 -2.06 6.08
N LEU A 53 14.29 -0.72 5.98
CA LEU A 53 15.00 0.14 6.93
C LEU A 53 14.19 0.43 8.20
N ILE A 54 12.88 0.61 8.10
CA ILE A 54 11.99 0.91 9.23
C ILE A 54 11.88 -0.29 10.17
N ILE A 55 11.70 -1.51 9.65
CA ILE A 55 11.48 -2.72 10.47
C ILE A 55 12.51 -2.89 11.61
N PRO A 56 13.84 -2.95 11.37
CA PRO A 56 14.80 -3.11 12.45
C PRO A 56 14.86 -1.89 13.39
N ARG A 57 14.46 -0.70 12.92
CA ARG A 57 14.39 0.50 13.76
C ARG A 57 13.23 0.46 14.74
N LEU A 58 12.08 -0.09 14.32
CA LEU A 58 10.94 -0.35 15.20
C LEU A 58 11.36 -1.21 16.40
N GLU A 59 12.06 -2.32 16.13
CA GLU A 59 12.60 -3.18 17.18
C GLU A 59 13.56 -2.41 18.10
N THR A 60 14.44 -1.58 17.52
CA THR A 60 15.43 -0.78 18.27
C THR A 60 14.78 0.20 19.24
N ILE A 61 13.66 0.82 18.87
CA ILE A 61 12.94 1.75 19.74
C ILE A 61 12.02 1.05 20.75
N GLY A 62 11.89 -0.28 20.70
CA GLY A 62 11.02 -1.06 21.58
C GLY A 62 9.57 -1.19 21.09
N TYR A 63 9.34 -1.01 19.79
CA TYR A 63 8.05 -1.34 19.17
C TYR A 63 7.99 -2.86 18.95
N HIS A 64 6.92 -3.49 19.41
CA HIS A 64 6.67 -4.92 19.31
C HIS A 64 5.69 -5.18 18.18
N LEU A 65 6.20 -5.72 17.07
CA LEU A 65 5.37 -6.19 15.96
C LEU A 65 4.56 -7.40 16.41
N GLU A 66 3.28 -7.43 16.06
CA GLU A 66 2.41 -8.55 16.38
C GLU A 66 2.84 -9.81 15.61
N SER A 67 2.89 -10.93 16.34
CA SER A 67 3.19 -12.23 15.77
C SER A 67 1.92 -13.07 15.62
N GLN A 68 1.97 -14.11 14.79
CA GLN A 68 0.84 -15.05 14.57
C GLN A 68 0.30 -15.71 15.87
N THR A 69 1.02 -15.62 17.00
CA THR A 69 0.59 -16.20 18.28
C THR A 69 -0.17 -15.24 19.18
N ASP A 70 -0.31 -13.97 18.80
CA ASP A 70 -0.85 -12.92 19.68
C ASP A 70 -2.38 -12.70 19.52
N GLY A 71 -3.05 -13.38 18.57
CA GLY A 71 -4.50 -13.29 18.42
C GLY A 71 -5.15 -14.37 17.56
N ASP A 72 -6.36 -14.77 17.93
CA ASP A 72 -7.24 -15.72 17.21
C ASP A 72 -7.94 -15.10 15.98
N GLU A 73 -7.50 -13.93 15.50
CA GLU A 73 -8.15 -13.23 14.39
C GLU A 73 -7.77 -13.85 13.04
N TYR A 74 -8.75 -14.53 12.44
CA TYR A 74 -8.65 -15.22 11.15
C TYR A 74 -8.12 -14.33 10.02
N PHE A 75 -8.38 -13.01 10.07
CA PHE A 75 -7.97 -12.03 9.05
C PHE A 75 -6.46 -11.74 9.02
N LEU A 76 -5.76 -11.89 10.14
CA LEU A 76 -4.31 -11.67 10.24
C LEU A 76 -3.51 -12.99 10.13
N SER A 77 -4.21 -14.12 10.00
CA SER A 77 -3.56 -15.42 9.79
C SER A 77 -2.72 -15.39 8.51
N GLY A 78 -1.43 -15.74 8.61
CA GLY A 78 -0.47 -15.68 7.50
C GLY A 78 0.38 -14.41 7.40
N TYR A 79 0.24 -13.42 8.30
CA TYR A 79 1.07 -12.20 8.35
C TYR A 79 2.08 -12.18 9.50
N SER A 80 2.80 -13.28 9.76
CA SER A 80 3.85 -13.31 10.83
C SER A 80 5.11 -12.52 10.50
N ASN A 81 5.35 -12.22 9.23
CA ASN A 81 6.53 -11.48 8.81
C ASN A 81 6.12 -10.03 8.51
N PRO A 82 6.88 -9.02 8.99
CA PRO A 82 6.56 -7.62 8.72
C PRO A 82 6.60 -7.26 7.23
N ILE A 83 7.35 -8.05 6.45
CA ILE A 83 7.36 -8.03 4.99
C ILE A 83 7.46 -9.45 4.47
N THR A 84 6.60 -9.83 3.53
CA THR A 84 6.73 -11.08 2.76
C THR A 84 6.94 -10.74 1.29
N PRO A 85 8.13 -11.02 0.73
CA PRO A 85 8.41 -10.77 -0.67
C PRO A 85 7.44 -11.50 -1.60
N ALA A 86 7.22 -10.92 -2.77
CA ALA A 86 6.42 -11.54 -3.81
C ALA A 86 7.01 -12.88 -4.27
N PRO A 87 6.19 -13.94 -4.44
CA PRO A 87 6.66 -15.19 -5.01
C PRO A 87 7.02 -15.02 -6.49
N ALA A 88 7.87 -15.89 -7.02
CA ALA A 88 8.25 -15.86 -8.44
C ALA A 88 7.06 -15.98 -9.41
N THR A 89 5.92 -16.51 -8.95
CA THR A 89 4.68 -16.68 -9.73
C THR A 89 3.77 -15.46 -9.69
N ILE A 90 4.13 -14.39 -8.97
CA ILE A 90 3.24 -13.24 -8.72
C ILE A 90 2.71 -12.60 -10.01
N ALA A 91 3.54 -12.49 -11.05
CA ALA A 91 3.12 -11.90 -12.32
C ALA A 91 1.99 -12.70 -12.99
N ALA A 92 2.09 -14.03 -12.98
CA ALA A 92 1.05 -14.91 -13.52
C ALA A 92 -0.24 -14.85 -12.69
N HIS A 93 -0.12 -14.72 -11.36
CA HIS A 93 -1.29 -14.56 -10.49
C HIS A 93 -1.98 -13.21 -10.72
N LEU A 94 -1.22 -12.12 -10.85
CA LEU A 94 -1.73 -10.80 -11.21
C LEU A 94 -2.46 -10.83 -12.55
N ASP A 95 -1.88 -11.44 -13.58
CA ASP A 95 -2.50 -11.55 -14.89
C ASP A 95 -3.84 -12.32 -14.82
N ALA A 96 -3.88 -13.43 -14.09
CA ALA A 96 -5.10 -14.22 -13.89
C ALA A 96 -6.20 -13.45 -13.14
N VAL A 97 -5.84 -12.69 -12.10
CA VAL A 97 -6.78 -11.84 -11.38
C VAL A 97 -7.29 -10.72 -12.30
N GLU A 98 -6.40 -10.08 -13.04
CA GLU A 98 -6.75 -8.99 -13.96
C GLU A 98 -7.66 -9.42 -15.12
N GLU A 99 -7.63 -10.69 -15.53
CA GLU A 99 -8.58 -11.24 -16.51
C GLU A 99 -10.01 -11.33 -15.95
N ILE A 100 -10.17 -11.44 -14.63
CA ILE A 100 -11.45 -11.65 -13.97
C ILE A 100 -12.08 -10.33 -13.53
N ILE A 101 -11.32 -9.50 -12.79
CA ILE A 101 -11.82 -8.25 -12.19
C ILE A 101 -11.42 -7.00 -12.98
N GLY A 102 -10.57 -7.17 -14.00
CA GLY A 102 -10.00 -6.09 -14.77
C GLY A 102 -8.71 -5.55 -14.16
N LYS A 103 -8.12 -4.57 -14.83
CA LYS A 103 -6.73 -4.17 -14.58
C LYS A 103 -6.54 -3.40 -13.27
N PHE A 104 -5.44 -3.68 -12.56
CA PHE A 104 -4.95 -2.88 -11.44
C PHE A 104 -4.30 -1.57 -11.93
N PRO A 105 -4.35 -0.48 -11.14
CA PRO A 105 -3.50 0.68 -11.43
C PRO A 105 -2.02 0.26 -11.46
N LEU A 106 -1.19 0.98 -12.21
CA LEU A 106 0.23 0.62 -12.38
C LEU A 106 0.97 0.57 -11.04
N SER A 107 0.61 1.44 -10.09
CA SER A 107 1.16 1.48 -8.73
C SER A 107 0.97 0.18 -7.96
N LEU A 108 -0.26 -0.36 -7.93
CA LEU A 108 -0.55 -1.62 -7.23
C LEU A 108 0.06 -2.83 -7.90
N ARG A 109 0.06 -2.87 -9.24
CA ARG A 109 0.75 -3.95 -9.95
C ARG A 109 2.24 -3.96 -9.60
N ALA A 110 2.89 -2.80 -9.66
CA ALA A 110 4.30 -2.67 -9.30
C ALA A 110 4.56 -2.98 -7.81
N TRP A 111 3.61 -2.65 -6.92
CA TRP A 111 3.71 -2.97 -5.49
C TRP A 111 3.76 -4.48 -5.28
N TYR A 112 2.81 -5.23 -5.84
CA TYR A 112 2.79 -6.68 -5.70
C TYR A 112 3.98 -7.35 -6.38
N GLU A 113 4.46 -6.84 -7.51
CA GLU A 113 5.66 -7.37 -8.17
C GLU A 113 6.96 -7.13 -7.36
N THR A 114 7.04 -6.02 -6.62
CA THR A 114 8.31 -5.54 -6.03
C THR A 114 8.39 -5.72 -4.51
N VAL A 115 7.32 -5.38 -3.80
CA VAL A 115 7.24 -5.35 -2.33
C VAL A 115 6.64 -6.64 -1.80
N GLY A 116 5.51 -7.07 -2.35
CA GLY A 116 4.72 -8.18 -1.84
C GLY A 116 3.68 -7.71 -0.81
N ASN A 117 3.67 -8.30 0.39
CA ASN A 117 2.80 -7.86 1.48
C ASN A 117 3.61 -7.24 2.63
N VAL A 118 2.96 -6.40 3.43
CA VAL A 118 3.55 -5.71 4.57
C VAL A 118 2.56 -5.71 5.72
N ASN A 119 3.05 -5.95 6.93
CA ASN A 119 2.28 -5.84 8.16
C ASN A 119 3.14 -5.20 9.26
N LEU A 120 2.92 -3.92 9.54
CA LEU A 120 3.57 -3.24 10.67
C LEU A 120 2.68 -3.14 11.92
N ILE A 121 1.55 -3.87 11.99
CA ILE A 121 0.70 -3.91 13.18
C ILE A 121 1.52 -4.38 14.38
N GLY A 122 1.31 -3.71 15.49
CA GLY A 122 2.10 -3.86 16.70
C GLY A 122 1.80 -2.76 17.70
N ALA A 123 2.56 -2.76 18.79
CA ALA A 123 2.42 -1.79 19.85
C ALA A 123 3.77 -1.40 20.43
N HIS A 124 3.87 -0.17 20.91
CA HIS A 124 4.99 0.29 21.71
C HIS A 124 4.47 0.67 23.11
N PRO A 125 5.08 0.17 24.21
CA PRO A 125 4.52 0.28 25.56
C PRO A 125 4.38 1.72 26.06
N ASN A 126 5.14 2.66 25.49
CA ASN A 126 5.05 4.09 25.83
C ASN A 126 4.36 4.94 24.75
N TRP A 127 3.72 4.33 23.75
CA TRP A 127 2.91 5.07 22.78
C TRP A 127 1.45 4.98 23.19
N ASP A 128 0.93 6.07 23.75
CA ASP A 128 -0.48 6.20 24.16
C ASP A 128 -1.27 6.84 23.03
N ILE A 129 -1.48 6.08 21.95
CA ILE A 129 -2.12 6.53 20.70
C ILE A 129 -3.04 5.41 20.22
N ASP A 130 -4.35 5.66 20.23
CA ASP A 130 -5.37 4.65 19.94
C ASP A 130 -5.32 4.17 18.47
N TYR A 131 -5.04 5.07 17.52
CA TYR A 131 -5.12 4.81 16.09
C TYR A 131 -3.82 5.18 15.36
N LEU A 132 -2.77 4.39 15.58
CA LEU A 132 -1.46 4.58 14.90
C LEU A 132 -1.51 4.35 13.39
N ASP A 133 -2.49 3.59 12.93
CA ASP A 133 -2.70 3.20 11.54
C ASP A 133 -1.44 2.63 10.84
N PRO A 134 -0.70 1.69 11.44
CA PRO A 134 0.57 1.20 10.89
C PRO A 134 0.45 0.73 9.43
N LEU A 135 1.50 0.93 8.64
CA LEU A 135 1.54 0.52 7.24
C LEU A 135 1.25 -0.99 7.14
N PHE A 136 0.17 -1.29 6.45
CA PHE A 136 -0.27 -2.64 6.16
C PHE A 136 -0.71 -2.67 4.69
N VAL A 137 -0.27 -3.69 3.95
CA VAL A 137 -0.84 -4.03 2.65
C VAL A 137 -0.99 -5.54 2.58
N VAL A 138 -2.22 -6.00 2.35
CA VAL A 138 -2.57 -7.42 2.27
C VAL A 138 -1.82 -8.11 1.12
N SER A 139 -1.68 -9.44 1.19
CA SER A 139 -1.24 -10.24 0.03
C SER A 139 -2.26 -10.16 -1.11
N LEU A 140 -1.82 -10.43 -2.34
CA LEU A 140 -2.70 -10.45 -3.52
C LEU A 140 -3.95 -11.32 -3.30
N GLU A 141 -3.75 -12.50 -2.70
CA GLU A 141 -4.79 -13.49 -2.41
C GLU A 141 -5.81 -12.99 -1.38
N HIS A 142 -5.34 -12.35 -0.31
CA HIS A 142 -6.22 -11.76 0.69
C HIS A 142 -6.97 -10.53 0.15
N GLY A 143 -6.34 -9.71 -0.69
CA GLY A 143 -6.99 -8.54 -1.28
C GLY A 143 -8.13 -8.90 -2.23
N CYS A 144 -8.10 -10.11 -2.82
CA CYS A 144 -9.22 -10.64 -3.57
C CYS A 144 -10.44 -10.98 -2.68
N GLY A 145 -10.26 -11.15 -1.36
CA GLY A 145 -11.33 -11.59 -0.47
C GLY A 145 -11.86 -12.96 -0.89
N LEU A 146 -11.27 -14.03 -0.36
CA LEU A 146 -11.42 -15.42 -0.86
C LEU A 146 -12.87 -15.83 -1.22
N SER A 147 -13.90 -15.33 -0.52
CA SER A 147 -15.31 -15.57 -0.88
C SER A 147 -15.85 -14.64 -1.98
N MET A 148 -15.60 -13.33 -1.88
CA MET A 148 -16.09 -12.35 -2.86
C MET A 148 -15.50 -12.54 -4.25
N PHE A 149 -14.22 -12.94 -4.34
CA PHE A 149 -13.58 -13.19 -5.63
C PHE A 149 -14.22 -14.36 -6.39
N ASP A 150 -14.48 -15.47 -5.69
CA ASP A 150 -15.10 -16.64 -6.31
C ASP A 150 -16.52 -16.32 -6.79
N GLU A 151 -17.32 -15.63 -5.98
CA GLU A 151 -18.65 -15.17 -6.36
C GLU A 151 -18.62 -14.20 -7.56
N TRP A 152 -17.65 -13.29 -7.60
CA TRP A 152 -17.46 -12.37 -8.71
C TRP A 152 -17.01 -13.08 -9.99
N ARG A 153 -16.07 -14.03 -9.87
CA ARG A 153 -15.57 -14.87 -10.97
C ARG A 153 -16.70 -15.68 -11.59
N ASP A 154 -17.52 -16.30 -10.75
CA ASP A 154 -18.59 -17.19 -11.15
C ASP A 154 -19.85 -16.40 -11.61
N GLY A 155 -19.81 -15.06 -11.53
CA GLY A 155 -20.87 -14.17 -11.98
C GLY A 155 -22.10 -14.16 -11.08
N VAL A 156 -21.94 -14.53 -9.80
CA VAL A 156 -22.99 -14.57 -8.78
C VAL A 156 -23.37 -13.16 -8.32
N VAL A 157 -22.41 -12.24 -8.31
CA VAL A 157 -22.61 -10.81 -7.99
C VAL A 157 -22.71 -10.00 -9.27
N ASP A 158 -23.57 -8.98 -9.28
CA ASP A 158 -23.60 -8.01 -10.38
C ASP A 158 -22.22 -7.34 -10.50
N LYS A 159 -21.68 -7.29 -11.72
CA LYS A 159 -20.40 -6.63 -12.01
C LYS A 159 -20.50 -5.10 -12.01
N ASN A 160 -21.67 -4.60 -11.62
CA ASN A 160 -21.96 -3.21 -11.34
C ASN A 160 -22.60 -3.12 -9.93
N PRO A 161 -21.99 -2.44 -8.95
CA PRO A 161 -20.82 -1.54 -9.03
C PRO A 161 -19.47 -2.26 -9.25
N PRO A 162 -18.37 -1.52 -9.48
CA PRO A 162 -17.01 -2.07 -9.61
C PRO A 162 -16.57 -2.97 -8.45
N PHE A 163 -15.61 -3.87 -8.70
CA PHE A 163 -15.05 -4.73 -7.65
C PHE A 163 -14.22 -3.89 -6.67
N LEU A 164 -14.55 -3.92 -5.38
CA LEU A 164 -13.77 -3.25 -4.35
C LEU A 164 -12.66 -4.18 -3.87
N TYR A 165 -11.45 -3.92 -4.33
CA TYR A 165 -10.27 -4.69 -3.99
C TYR A 165 -9.69 -4.22 -2.65
N LEU A 166 -9.57 -5.13 -1.68
CA LEU A 166 -9.05 -4.85 -0.34
C LEU A 166 -7.54 -4.58 -0.41
N ILE A 167 -7.10 -3.44 0.11
CA ILE A 167 -5.68 -3.08 0.23
C ILE A 167 -5.18 -3.28 1.66
N SER A 168 -5.96 -2.86 2.64
CA SER A 168 -5.56 -2.85 4.04
C SER A 168 -6.80 -2.78 4.93
N PRO A 169 -6.78 -3.32 6.16
CA PRO A 169 -7.68 -2.84 7.22
C PRO A 169 -7.49 -1.32 7.42
N ASP A 170 -8.49 -0.64 7.96
CA ASP A 170 -8.34 0.76 8.39
C ASP A 170 -7.64 0.85 9.75
N CYS A 171 -7.47 2.08 10.23
CA CYS A 171 -6.92 2.36 11.56
C CYS A 171 -7.67 1.66 12.70
N TYR A 172 -9.00 1.47 12.59
CA TYR A 172 -9.79 0.74 13.59
C TYR A 172 -9.48 -0.76 13.53
N GLY A 173 -9.48 -1.37 12.34
CA GLY A 173 -9.12 -2.77 12.15
C GLY A 173 -7.71 -3.09 12.64
N LYS A 174 -6.75 -2.19 12.38
CA LYS A 174 -5.36 -2.31 12.88
C LYS A 174 -5.24 -2.13 14.39
N ALA A 175 -6.27 -1.59 15.04
CA ALA A 175 -6.40 -1.44 16.49
C ALA A 175 -7.35 -2.49 17.10
N HIS A 176 -7.62 -3.60 16.39
CA HIS A 176 -8.50 -4.70 16.82
C HIS A 176 -9.95 -4.26 17.10
N GLN A 177 -10.42 -3.26 16.36
CA GLN A 177 -11.79 -2.76 16.39
C GLN A 177 -12.48 -2.99 15.04
N SER A 178 -13.81 -3.02 15.05
CA SER A 178 -14.56 -3.11 13.79
C SER A 178 -14.44 -1.81 13.01
N GLY A 179 -13.96 -1.92 11.77
CA GLY A 179 -13.77 -0.79 10.85
C GLY A 179 -14.16 -1.14 9.41
N ASN A 180 -13.92 -0.20 8.50
CA ASN A 180 -14.11 -0.37 7.06
C ASN A 180 -12.74 -0.35 6.38
N PRO A 181 -12.40 -1.34 5.54
CA PRO A 181 -11.07 -1.42 4.98
C PRO A 181 -10.74 -0.29 3.99
N TYR A 182 -9.44 -0.04 3.82
CA TYR A 182 -8.91 0.72 2.69
C TYR A 182 -8.96 -0.12 1.42
N SER A 183 -9.58 0.41 0.38
CA SER A 183 -9.89 -0.35 -0.84
C SER A 183 -9.61 0.44 -2.10
N VAL A 184 -9.48 -0.26 -3.23
CA VAL A 184 -9.40 0.35 -4.56
C VAL A 184 -10.49 -0.24 -5.45
N SER A 185 -11.25 0.63 -6.12
CA SER A 185 -12.22 0.24 -7.13
C SER A 185 -11.54 -0.29 -8.40
N LEU A 186 -11.89 -1.50 -8.84
CA LEU A 186 -11.36 -2.15 -10.04
C LEU A 186 -12.46 -2.43 -11.09
N PRO A 187 -12.15 -2.28 -12.40
CA PRO A 187 -10.83 -1.95 -12.97
C PRO A 187 -10.41 -0.48 -12.79
N CYS A 188 -9.11 -0.24 -12.63
CA CYS A 188 -8.51 1.09 -12.67
C CYS A 188 -7.40 1.14 -13.72
N LEU A 189 -7.63 1.88 -14.82
CA LEU A 189 -6.69 1.95 -15.93
C LEU A 189 -5.59 3.01 -15.75
N ALA A 190 -5.67 3.83 -14.71
CA ALA A 190 -4.73 4.92 -14.44
C ALA A 190 -3.39 4.43 -13.87
N ALA A 191 -2.44 5.36 -13.74
CA ALA A 191 -1.14 5.08 -13.12
C ALA A 191 -1.28 4.78 -11.62
N ASP A 192 -2.16 5.49 -10.93
CA ASP A 192 -2.47 5.34 -9.52
C ASP A 192 -3.98 5.41 -9.29
N ALA A 193 -4.46 4.97 -8.12
CA ALA A 193 -5.88 4.96 -7.78
C ALA A 193 -6.17 5.67 -6.46
N PRO A 194 -7.35 6.31 -6.32
CA PRO A 194 -7.88 6.71 -5.01
C PRO A 194 -7.94 5.51 -4.07
N LEU A 195 -7.56 5.72 -2.82
CA LEU A 195 -7.63 4.72 -1.76
C LEU A 195 -8.88 4.98 -0.93
N ASP A 196 -9.97 4.29 -1.28
CA ASP A 196 -11.28 4.46 -0.68
C ASP A 196 -11.24 4.06 0.81
N GLY A 197 -11.79 4.92 1.68
CA GLY A 197 -11.83 4.70 3.14
C GLY A 197 -10.61 5.21 3.90
N GLU A 198 -9.55 5.64 3.21
CA GLU A 198 -8.36 6.20 3.85
C GLU A 198 -8.55 7.68 4.24
N LEU A 199 -8.06 8.05 5.42
CA LEU A 199 -8.39 9.30 6.11
C LEU A 199 -7.89 10.57 5.41
N HIS A 200 -6.82 10.48 4.61
CA HIS A 200 -6.25 11.62 3.90
C HIS A 200 -6.90 11.86 2.53
N GLU A 201 -7.90 11.06 2.14
CA GLU A 201 -8.64 11.15 0.87
C GLU A 201 -7.69 11.21 -0.34
N THR A 202 -6.72 10.30 -0.36
CA THR A 202 -5.59 10.37 -1.26
C THR A 202 -5.47 9.15 -2.19
N THR A 203 -4.41 9.10 -3.00
CA THR A 203 -4.10 7.95 -3.85
C THR A 203 -3.12 7.00 -3.18
N PHE A 204 -3.02 5.75 -3.64
CA PHE A 204 -2.14 4.76 -3.02
C PHE A 204 -0.67 5.22 -2.91
N VAL A 205 -0.08 5.85 -3.94
CA VAL A 205 1.31 6.36 -3.84
C VAL A 205 1.44 7.50 -2.84
N ASN A 206 0.44 8.38 -2.77
CA ASN A 206 0.45 9.47 -1.78
C ASN A 206 0.24 8.96 -0.35
N TYR A 207 -0.57 7.92 -0.17
CA TYR A 207 -0.67 7.22 1.12
C TYR A 207 0.69 6.67 1.54
N LEU A 208 1.44 6.03 0.63
CA LEU A 208 2.81 5.59 0.94
C LEU A 208 3.73 6.76 1.33
N ARG A 209 3.65 7.90 0.64
CA ARG A 209 4.40 9.11 1.03
C ARG A 209 4.08 9.54 2.47
N ILE A 210 2.80 9.57 2.84
CA ILE A 210 2.36 9.90 4.19
C ILE A 210 2.88 8.86 5.20
N CYS A 211 2.75 7.57 4.90
CA CYS A 211 3.31 6.52 5.74
C CYS A 211 4.80 6.76 6.01
N PHE A 212 5.61 6.99 4.96
CA PHE A 212 7.05 7.21 5.13
C PHE A 212 7.40 8.54 5.77
N GLN A 213 6.57 9.58 5.60
CA GLN A 213 6.71 10.84 6.33
C GLN A 213 6.57 10.64 7.85
N TRP A 214 5.79 9.64 8.26
CA TRP A 214 5.53 9.32 9.67
C TRP A 214 6.12 7.98 10.12
N GLY A 215 7.21 7.53 9.48
CA GLY A 215 7.96 6.35 9.91
C GLY A 215 7.19 5.03 9.85
N GLY A 216 6.15 4.96 9.01
CA GLY A 216 5.23 3.83 8.87
C GLY A 216 3.86 4.02 9.53
N PHE A 217 3.59 5.17 10.17
CA PHE A 217 2.39 5.40 10.98
C PHE A 217 1.63 6.67 10.56
N PRO A 218 0.83 6.62 9.49
CA PRO A 218 0.03 7.76 9.03
C PRO A 218 -0.90 8.33 10.10
N GLY A 219 -1.30 7.56 11.12
CA GLY A 219 -2.09 8.07 12.26
C GLY A 219 -1.36 9.10 13.13
N LEU A 220 -0.04 9.25 12.99
CA LEU A 220 0.74 10.31 13.65
C LEU A 220 0.66 11.66 12.93
N ASP A 221 -0.08 11.73 11.81
CA ASP A 221 -0.29 13.00 11.13
C ASP A 221 -1.15 13.95 11.99
N PRO A 222 -0.66 15.13 12.37
CA PRO A 222 -1.42 16.07 13.20
C PRO A 222 -2.70 16.57 12.54
N ARG A 223 -2.88 16.39 11.23
CA ARG A 223 -4.11 16.75 10.52
C ARG A 223 -5.27 15.80 10.82
N ILE A 224 -4.99 14.59 11.29
CA ILE A 224 -6.00 13.58 11.63
C ILE A 224 -6.48 13.79 13.07
N ASP A 225 -5.63 13.51 14.06
CA ASP A 225 -6.03 13.52 15.48
C ASP A 225 -5.25 14.51 16.35
N GLY A 226 -4.44 15.40 15.75
CA GLY A 226 -3.69 16.42 16.48
C GLY A 226 -2.49 15.91 17.29
N VAL A 227 -2.18 14.60 17.24
CA VAL A 227 -1.02 13.99 17.89
C VAL A 227 0.23 14.20 17.04
N GLY A 228 0.73 15.44 16.99
CA GLY A 228 1.76 15.87 16.04
C GLY A 228 3.22 15.54 16.37
N SER A 229 3.51 14.80 17.44
CA SER A 229 4.91 14.50 17.76
C SER A 229 5.08 13.18 18.50
N ASN A 230 5.77 12.24 17.85
CA ASN A 230 6.41 11.12 18.51
C ASN A 230 7.92 11.33 18.44
N GLN A 231 8.60 11.22 19.59
CA GLN A 231 10.04 11.49 19.71
C GLN A 231 10.90 10.61 18.78
N HIS A 232 10.35 9.48 18.30
CA HIS A 232 11.06 8.53 17.44
C HIS A 232 10.94 8.82 15.93
N ILE A 233 10.07 9.75 15.49
CA ILE A 233 9.84 9.98 14.04
C ILE A 233 11.10 10.39 13.31
N ALA A 234 11.91 11.28 13.89
CA ALA A 234 13.18 11.68 13.29
C ALA A 234 14.12 10.48 13.06
N TYR A 235 14.15 9.53 13.99
CA TYR A 235 14.96 8.31 13.87
C TYR A 235 14.37 7.32 12.85
N LEU A 236 13.05 7.12 12.86
CA LEU A 236 12.39 6.21 11.92
C LEU A 236 12.51 6.68 10.47
N THR A 237 12.48 8.01 10.26
CA THR A 237 12.49 8.62 8.92
C THR A 237 13.88 8.95 8.38
N GLU A 238 14.93 8.85 9.21
CA GLU A 238 16.29 9.19 8.81
C GLU A 238 16.77 8.34 7.62
N GLY A 239 17.12 8.97 6.50
CA GLY A 239 17.67 8.26 5.34
C GLY A 239 16.65 7.48 4.50
N LEU A 240 15.34 7.63 4.77
CA LEU A 240 14.32 7.11 3.85
C LEU A 240 14.41 7.81 2.49
N LEU A 241 14.19 7.03 1.43
CA LEU A 241 14.17 7.51 0.07
C LEU A 241 12.83 8.19 -0.22
N PRO A 242 12.84 9.40 -0.82
CA PRO A 242 11.62 10.08 -1.24
C PRO A 242 10.94 9.33 -2.40
N LEU A 243 9.60 9.34 -2.39
CA LEU A 243 8.73 8.71 -3.39
C LEU A 243 8.06 9.69 -4.34
#